data_AF-A0A1C6IV14-F1
#
_entry.id   AF-A0A1C6IV14-F1
#
_cell.length_a   1.000
_cell.length_b   1.000
_cell.length_c   1.000
_cell.angle_alpha   90.00
_cell.angle_beta   90.00
_cell.angle_gamma   90.00
#
_symmetry.space_group_name_H-M   'P 1'
#
loop_
_entity.id
_entity.type
_entity.pdbx_description
1 polymer ?
#
loop_
_entity_poly.entity_id
_entity_poly.type
_entity_poly.pdbx_seq_one_letter_code
_entity_poly.pdbx_strand_id
1 'polypeptide(L)'
;MKLLSEFSEVFQVDTLNVVERLSTVEASFSIVFQALPNAEVIRSLCNRVPTRDNLELTLKNDSNDIVYVTNHQTHEPDFTDLIYGMSPNDNIYIKLQIDKNVEDEKFSIYDFTSFSKDLVHRSVLEVLRWFSVLIFGKRMLKFEVFDYDISFSTRTMAFESSENAIFTPKIDRNQRLHACRDTAYFYNMDTLEVLPDDFIIEGVMRAGDCLRTLFGKLATILSLVYVATSASVNDKSVSIQISGQRIANYELPLDSIHENEKWQNIYTWIYTDGNPTDKALISHNVISLHCKFVTLLDLDSAVFEAIKTNYNLYLRNNVQQYLDMKRDIAKFIQNVVARVGDYAVAILEKFKGNLIAIFGFLFTVVLTKIGGAQKWDEIFTRHTIYLIEIFVLGSLVYMFLCIFEIGYRLKKTKQGYIQLKENYKDVLTEAEIKEAFSDDKLLHDTERSAKHGMIGWSIAWGLLLVAAIVIIEVFTTNKGLIVWLWNKIF
;
A
#
# COMPACT_ATOMS: atom_id res chain seq x y z
N MET A 1 15.31 34.74 -25.10
CA MET A 1 15.15 35.63 -26.27
C MET A 1 13.97 36.55 -25.95
N LYS A 2 14.17 37.86 -25.86
CA LYS A 2 13.07 38.77 -25.49
C LYS A 2 12.19 39.07 -26.71
N LEU A 3 11.31 38.12 -27.08
CA LEU A 3 10.51 38.19 -28.31
C LEU A 3 9.77 39.53 -28.46
N LEU A 4 9.11 40.01 -27.41
CA LEU A 4 8.38 41.28 -27.46
C LEU A 4 9.30 42.50 -27.60
N SER A 5 10.54 42.44 -27.12
CA SER A 5 11.52 43.52 -27.33
C SER A 5 11.91 43.64 -28.82
N GLU A 6 11.88 42.55 -29.56
CA GLU A 6 12.17 42.57 -31.00
C GLU A 6 11.03 43.23 -31.78
N PHE A 7 9.77 43.11 -31.30
CA PHE A 7 8.67 43.90 -31.85
C PHE A 7 8.91 45.40 -31.66
N SER A 8 9.32 45.86 -30.47
CA SER A 8 9.65 47.28 -30.27
C SER A 8 10.79 47.76 -31.17
N GLU A 9 11.83 46.94 -31.37
CA GLU A 9 12.96 47.29 -32.22
C GLU A 9 12.57 47.36 -33.70
N VAL A 10 11.84 46.36 -34.21
CA VAL A 10 11.42 46.29 -35.61
C VAL A 10 10.46 47.42 -35.97
N PHE A 11 9.51 47.74 -35.08
CA PHE A 11 8.54 48.82 -35.28
C PHE A 11 9.03 50.20 -34.81
N GLN A 12 10.26 50.30 -34.31
CA GLN A 12 10.89 51.55 -33.85
C GLN A 12 10.05 52.29 -32.79
N VAL A 13 9.52 51.56 -31.82
CA VAL A 13 8.66 52.10 -30.75
C VAL A 13 9.38 52.00 -29.42
N ASP A 14 9.43 53.10 -28.65
CA ASP A 14 10.13 53.15 -27.36
C ASP A 14 9.53 52.19 -26.32
N THR A 15 8.21 52.03 -26.32
CA THR A 15 7.52 51.17 -25.34
C THR A 15 6.30 50.49 -25.95
N LEU A 16 6.16 49.20 -25.68
CA LEU A 16 4.94 48.42 -25.96
C LEU A 16 4.11 48.38 -24.68
N ASN A 17 2.83 48.73 -24.77
CA ASN A 17 1.89 48.50 -23.68
C ASN A 17 1.47 47.03 -23.69
N VAL A 18 2.24 46.18 -23.01
CA VAL A 18 2.02 44.73 -22.94
C VAL A 18 1.17 44.38 -21.72
N VAL A 19 0.14 43.57 -21.94
CA VAL A 19 -0.66 42.94 -20.90
C VAL A 19 -0.72 41.45 -21.18
N GLU A 20 -0.02 40.67 -20.36
CA GLU A 20 -0.13 39.22 -20.34
C GLU A 20 -1.08 38.77 -19.23
N ARG A 21 -2.09 37.98 -19.63
CA ARG A 21 -3.01 37.23 -18.77
C ARG A 21 -2.67 35.74 -18.83
N LEU A 22 -3.40 34.93 -18.08
CA LEU A 22 -3.22 33.47 -18.02
C LEU A 22 -2.99 32.79 -19.37
N SER A 23 -3.89 32.94 -20.34
CA SER A 23 -3.84 32.24 -21.63
C SER A 23 -3.65 33.16 -22.84
N THR A 24 -3.54 34.47 -22.65
CA THR A 24 -3.40 35.44 -23.75
C THR A 24 -2.38 36.52 -23.42
N VAL A 25 -1.70 37.01 -24.45
CA VAL A 25 -0.86 38.22 -24.40
C VAL A 25 -1.43 39.22 -25.38
N GLU A 26 -1.58 40.46 -24.94
CA GLU A 26 -2.03 41.56 -25.78
C GLU A 26 -1.02 42.69 -25.69
N ALA A 27 -0.67 43.30 -26.83
CA ALA A 27 0.08 44.54 -26.87
C ALA A 27 -0.51 45.48 -27.91
N SER A 28 -0.45 46.77 -27.66
CA SER A 28 -0.93 47.78 -28.61
C SER A 28 -0.01 48.98 -28.68
N PHE A 29 0.21 49.49 -29.88
CA PHE A 29 1.05 50.66 -30.15
C PHE A 29 0.63 51.33 -31.46
N SER A 30 1.24 52.46 -31.77
CA SER A 30 1.01 53.17 -33.03
C SER A 30 2.34 53.60 -33.61
N ILE A 31 2.42 53.53 -34.93
CA ILE A 31 3.57 54.00 -35.70
C ILE A 31 3.10 55.01 -36.73
N VAL A 32 4.03 55.80 -37.26
CA VAL A 32 3.80 56.53 -38.51
C VAL A 32 4.05 55.61 -39.70
N PHE A 33 3.34 55.83 -40.81
CA PHE A 33 3.44 54.98 -42.01
C PHE A 33 4.89 54.86 -42.52
N GLN A 34 5.68 55.93 -42.45
CA GLN A 34 7.09 55.89 -42.85
C GLN A 34 7.94 54.88 -42.04
N ALA A 35 7.51 54.53 -40.82
CA ALA A 35 8.18 53.55 -39.95
C ALA A 35 7.64 52.13 -40.14
N LEU A 36 6.69 51.90 -41.06
CA LEU A 36 6.14 50.56 -41.33
C LEU A 36 7.25 49.64 -41.88
N PRO A 37 7.56 48.52 -41.21
CA PRO A 37 8.56 47.58 -41.70
C PRO A 37 8.09 46.84 -42.95
N ASN A 38 9.03 46.28 -43.71
CA ASN A 38 8.72 45.44 -44.87
C ASN A 38 7.91 44.20 -44.44
N ALA A 39 6.99 43.74 -45.30
CA ALA A 39 6.15 42.56 -45.10
C ALA A 39 6.96 41.30 -44.78
N GLU A 40 8.10 41.09 -45.43
CA GLU A 40 8.99 39.96 -45.13
C GLU A 40 9.56 40.02 -43.70
N VAL A 41 9.90 41.23 -43.21
CA VAL A 41 10.42 41.43 -41.86
C VAL A 41 9.32 41.17 -40.82
N ILE A 42 8.10 41.69 -41.06
CA ILE A 42 6.94 41.45 -40.19
C ILE A 42 6.63 39.94 -40.14
N ARG A 43 6.63 39.25 -41.28
CA ARG A 43 6.42 37.79 -41.34
C ARG A 43 7.52 37.04 -40.58
N SER A 44 8.78 37.38 -40.82
CA SER A 44 9.91 36.74 -40.13
C SER A 44 9.82 36.92 -38.61
N LEU A 45 9.42 38.09 -38.14
CA LEU A 45 9.20 38.38 -36.72
C LEU A 45 8.05 37.55 -36.14
N CYS A 46 6.90 37.47 -36.83
CA CYS A 46 5.77 36.65 -36.40
C CYS A 46 6.15 35.17 -36.29
N ASN A 47 6.96 34.65 -37.22
CA ASN A 47 7.39 33.25 -37.23
C ASN A 47 8.35 32.87 -36.08
N ARG A 48 8.82 33.84 -35.27
CA ARG A 48 9.64 33.57 -34.07
C ARG A 48 8.80 33.14 -32.88
N VAL A 49 7.48 33.35 -32.92
CA VAL A 49 6.55 32.82 -31.93
C VAL A 49 6.50 31.31 -32.07
N PRO A 50 6.60 30.54 -30.98
CA PRO A 50 6.44 29.09 -31.02
C PRO A 50 5.19 28.67 -31.79
N THR A 51 5.28 27.64 -32.63
CA THR A 51 4.17 27.16 -33.47
C THR A 51 2.96 26.65 -32.67
N ARG A 52 3.16 26.32 -31.39
CA ARG A 52 2.08 25.94 -30.47
C ARG A 52 1.14 27.11 -30.15
N ASP A 53 1.64 28.34 -30.20
CA ASP A 53 0.90 29.54 -29.85
C ASP A 53 0.36 30.21 -31.12
N ASN A 54 -0.78 30.91 -31.00
CA ASN A 54 -1.43 31.57 -32.12
C ASN A 54 -1.24 33.08 -32.02
N LEU A 55 -0.38 33.63 -32.87
CA LEU A 55 -0.20 35.07 -32.99
C LEU A 55 -1.14 35.64 -34.04
N GLU A 56 -1.81 36.73 -33.71
CA GLU A 56 -2.52 37.63 -34.61
C GLU A 56 -2.00 39.06 -34.43
N LEU A 57 -1.45 39.63 -35.49
CA LEU A 57 -1.03 41.02 -35.58
C LEU A 57 -2.02 41.76 -36.48
N THR A 58 -2.78 42.67 -35.90
CA THR A 58 -3.75 43.53 -36.59
C THR A 58 -3.12 44.89 -36.85
N LEU A 59 -3.08 45.32 -38.11
CA LEU A 59 -2.68 46.66 -38.52
C LEU A 59 -3.91 47.40 -39.04
N LYS A 60 -4.13 48.63 -38.56
CA LYS A 60 -5.30 49.44 -38.88
C LYS A 60 -4.91 50.89 -39.18
N ASN A 61 -5.37 51.43 -40.31
CA ASN A 61 -5.19 52.85 -40.65
C ASN A 61 -6.37 53.71 -40.16
N ASP A 62 -6.27 55.03 -40.35
CA ASP A 62 -7.33 55.99 -39.98
C ASP A 62 -8.63 55.84 -40.82
N SER A 63 -8.53 55.25 -42.01
CA SER A 63 -9.67 54.93 -42.89
C SER A 63 -10.43 53.66 -42.48
N ASN A 64 -10.02 52.99 -41.40
CA ASN A 64 -10.49 51.68 -40.94
C ASN A 64 -10.18 50.50 -41.88
N ASP A 65 -9.22 50.63 -42.80
CA ASP A 65 -8.68 49.47 -43.51
C ASP A 65 -7.83 48.65 -42.53
N ILE A 66 -8.00 47.33 -42.57
CA ILE A 66 -7.39 46.41 -41.59
C ILE A 66 -6.69 45.27 -42.33
N VAL A 67 -5.47 44.95 -41.89
CA VAL A 67 -4.72 43.76 -42.33
C VAL A 67 -4.37 42.91 -41.11
N TYR A 68 -4.49 41.59 -41.28
CA TYR A 68 -4.14 40.60 -40.27
C TYR A 68 -2.92 39.78 -40.72
N VAL A 69 -1.94 39.66 -39.84
CA VAL A 69 -0.75 38.83 -40.02
C VAL A 69 -0.72 37.78 -38.91
N THR A 70 -0.41 36.53 -39.25
CA THR A 70 -0.31 35.43 -38.26
C THR A 70 1.02 34.70 -38.38
N ASN A 71 1.45 34.04 -37.31
CA ASN A 71 2.66 33.18 -37.32
C ASN A 71 2.49 31.87 -38.11
N HIS A 72 1.28 31.61 -38.64
CA HIS A 72 0.95 30.44 -39.45
C HIS A 72 0.81 30.75 -40.94
N GLN A 73 0.96 32.02 -41.33
CA GLN A 73 0.87 32.43 -42.73
C GLN A 73 2.06 31.92 -43.55
N THR A 74 1.76 31.31 -44.69
CA THR A 74 2.76 30.77 -45.64
C THR A 74 3.16 31.76 -46.73
N HIS A 75 2.34 32.79 -46.97
CA HIS A 75 2.56 33.81 -48.00
C HIS A 75 2.92 35.15 -47.36
N GLU A 76 3.47 36.09 -48.14
CA GLU A 76 3.73 37.44 -47.66
C GLU A 76 2.41 38.18 -47.39
N PRO A 77 2.31 38.95 -46.29
CA PRO A 77 1.17 39.82 -46.04
C PRO A 77 0.99 40.84 -47.16
N ASP A 78 -0.25 40.99 -47.63
CA ASP A 78 -0.62 42.05 -48.56
C ASP A 78 -1.08 43.29 -47.77
N PHE A 79 -0.32 44.38 -47.91
CA PHE A 79 -0.64 45.67 -47.31
C PHE A 79 -1.19 46.69 -48.31
N THR A 80 -1.46 46.30 -49.56
CA THR A 80 -1.83 47.23 -50.65
C THR A 80 -3.03 48.10 -50.28
N ASP A 81 -4.10 47.50 -49.76
CA ASP A 81 -5.30 48.21 -49.33
C ASP A 81 -5.06 49.07 -48.09
N LEU A 82 -4.22 48.60 -47.16
CA LEU A 82 -3.89 49.33 -45.93
C LEU A 82 -3.17 50.65 -46.22
N ILE A 83 -2.22 50.64 -47.17
CA ILE A 83 -1.34 51.78 -47.47
C ILE A 83 -1.89 52.69 -48.58
N TYR A 84 -3.00 52.31 -49.22
CA TYR A 84 -3.55 53.05 -50.34
C TYR A 84 -3.96 54.47 -49.93
N GLY A 85 -3.28 55.47 -50.53
CA GLY A 85 -3.57 56.88 -50.27
C GLY A 85 -3.02 57.44 -48.95
N MET A 86 -2.21 56.67 -48.21
CA MET A 86 -1.57 57.14 -46.97
C MET A 86 -0.42 58.11 -47.25
N SER A 87 -0.32 59.15 -46.41
CA SER A 87 0.81 60.06 -46.34
C SER A 87 1.88 59.54 -45.35
N PRO A 88 3.17 59.91 -45.48
CA PRO A 88 4.25 59.39 -44.62
C PRO A 88 4.04 59.58 -43.11
N ASN A 89 3.28 60.60 -42.72
CA ASN A 89 3.00 60.97 -41.33
C ASN A 89 1.67 60.41 -40.81
N ASP A 90 0.92 59.66 -41.63
CA ASP A 90 -0.35 59.06 -41.21
C ASP A 90 -0.07 57.91 -40.23
N ASN A 91 -1.00 57.69 -39.30
CA ASN A 91 -0.81 56.70 -38.25
C ASN A 91 -1.31 55.33 -38.68
N ILE A 92 -0.59 54.29 -38.22
CA ILE A 92 -1.04 52.92 -38.25
C ILE A 92 -1.14 52.44 -36.80
N TYR A 93 -2.34 52.09 -36.39
CA TYR A 93 -2.59 51.43 -35.12
C TYR A 93 -2.31 49.94 -35.24
N ILE A 94 -1.53 49.40 -34.32
CA ILE A 94 -1.10 48.00 -34.34
C ILE A 94 -1.53 47.35 -33.03
N LYS A 95 -2.21 46.20 -33.15
CA LYS A 95 -2.56 45.33 -32.04
C LYS A 95 -1.92 43.96 -32.26
N LEU A 96 -1.15 43.50 -31.28
CA LEU A 96 -0.62 42.16 -31.19
C LEU A 96 -1.47 41.38 -30.19
N GLN A 97 -1.91 40.18 -30.57
CA GLN A 97 -2.52 39.21 -29.68
C GLN A 97 -1.82 37.86 -29.86
N ILE A 98 -1.49 37.19 -28.77
CA ILE A 98 -0.96 35.82 -28.78
C ILE A 98 -1.81 34.96 -27.85
N ASP A 99 -2.50 33.97 -28.41
CA ASP A 99 -3.23 32.96 -27.64
C ASP A 99 -2.31 31.77 -27.37
N LYS A 100 -2.16 31.41 -26.10
CA LYS A 100 -1.17 30.45 -25.62
C LYS A 100 -1.74 29.04 -25.48
N ASN A 101 -1.02 28.04 -25.98
CA ASN A 101 -1.40 26.64 -25.84
C ASN A 101 -0.29 25.80 -25.20
N VAL A 102 -0.68 24.60 -24.74
CA VAL A 102 0.27 23.59 -24.28
C VAL A 102 0.47 22.56 -25.38
N GLU A 103 1.70 22.43 -25.85
CA GLU A 103 2.15 21.38 -26.77
C GLU A 103 3.54 20.90 -26.30
N ASP A 104 3.82 19.60 -26.46
CA ASP A 104 5.07 18.98 -25.99
C ASP A 104 5.42 19.32 -24.53
N GLU A 105 4.40 19.34 -23.65
CA GLU A 105 4.53 19.67 -22.23
C GLU A 105 5.13 21.06 -21.95
N LYS A 106 5.04 21.98 -22.90
CA LYS A 106 5.55 23.35 -22.80
C LYS A 106 4.44 24.39 -22.87
N PHE A 107 4.59 25.47 -22.10
CA PHE A 107 3.71 26.64 -22.11
C PHE A 107 4.54 27.92 -22.16
N SER A 108 4.11 28.91 -22.93
CA SER A 108 4.84 30.18 -23.12
C SER A 108 4.49 31.23 -22.07
N ILE A 109 5.48 32.00 -21.63
CA ILE A 109 5.29 33.24 -20.88
C ILE A 109 6.13 34.33 -21.55
N TYR A 110 5.50 35.37 -22.10
CA TYR A 110 6.16 36.40 -22.90
C TYR A 110 6.53 37.65 -22.11
N ASP A 111 5.77 37.97 -21.07
CA ASP A 111 6.02 39.01 -20.08
C ASP A 111 5.74 38.45 -18.67
N PHE A 112 6.81 38.02 -17.99
CA PHE A 112 6.71 37.37 -16.69
C PHE A 112 6.10 38.29 -15.62
N THR A 113 6.36 39.59 -15.71
CA THR A 113 5.89 40.56 -14.71
C THR A 113 4.37 40.72 -14.76
N SER A 114 3.80 40.90 -15.95
CA SER A 114 2.35 40.98 -16.15
C SER A 114 1.68 39.65 -15.85
N PHE A 115 2.25 38.53 -16.35
CA PHE A 115 1.74 37.19 -16.07
C PHE A 115 1.64 36.90 -14.57
N SER A 116 2.74 37.10 -13.84
CA SER A 116 2.78 36.82 -12.39
C SER A 116 1.84 37.72 -11.60
N LYS A 117 1.70 39.00 -11.99
CA LYS A 117 0.71 39.91 -11.40
C LYS A 117 -0.72 39.41 -11.63
N ASP A 118 -1.09 39.05 -12.86
CA ASP A 118 -2.42 38.51 -13.18
C ASP A 118 -2.70 37.22 -12.39
N LEU A 119 -1.74 36.29 -12.35
CA LEU A 119 -1.86 35.02 -11.65
C LEU A 119 -2.08 35.19 -10.14
N VAL A 120 -1.33 36.10 -9.49
CA VAL A 120 -1.40 36.33 -8.03
C VAL A 120 -2.68 37.05 -7.59
N HIS A 121 -3.29 37.87 -8.45
CA HIS A 121 -4.53 38.59 -8.12
C HIS A 121 -5.80 37.76 -8.29
N ARG A 122 -5.72 36.61 -8.95
CA ARG A 122 -6.86 35.70 -9.16
C ARG A 122 -7.19 34.91 -7.91
N SER A 123 -8.44 34.43 -7.85
CA SER A 123 -8.85 33.55 -6.76
C SER A 123 -8.11 32.22 -6.81
N VAL A 124 -7.90 31.61 -5.64
CA VAL A 124 -7.24 30.30 -5.54
C VAL A 124 -7.91 29.25 -6.42
N LEU A 125 -9.25 29.24 -6.48
CA LEU A 125 -9.98 28.24 -7.26
C LEU A 125 -9.79 28.43 -8.77
N GLU A 126 -9.79 29.68 -9.27
CA GLU A 126 -9.47 29.98 -10.67
C GLU A 126 -8.06 29.52 -11.04
N VAL A 127 -7.09 29.78 -10.17
CA VAL A 127 -5.69 29.35 -10.38
C VAL A 127 -5.59 27.82 -10.41
N LEU A 128 -6.20 27.12 -9.45
CA LEU A 128 -6.20 25.66 -9.42
C LEU A 128 -6.86 25.05 -10.67
N ARG A 129 -8.00 25.60 -11.11
CA ARG A 129 -8.68 25.18 -12.35
C ARG A 129 -7.80 25.39 -13.57
N TRP A 130 -7.15 26.55 -13.66
CA TRP A 130 -6.29 26.86 -14.79
C TRP A 130 -5.10 25.90 -14.87
N PHE A 131 -4.39 25.66 -13.76
CA PHE A 131 -3.32 24.66 -13.73
C PHE A 131 -3.84 23.25 -14.04
N SER A 132 -5.01 22.87 -13.51
CA SER A 132 -5.65 21.58 -13.80
C SER A 132 -5.86 21.37 -15.29
N VAL A 133 -6.30 22.39 -16.02
CA VAL A 133 -6.50 22.31 -17.47
C VAL A 133 -5.15 22.16 -18.20
N LEU A 134 -4.14 22.95 -17.81
CA LEU A 134 -2.84 22.91 -18.47
C LEU A 134 -2.15 21.55 -18.31
N ILE A 135 -2.15 20.99 -17.10
CA ILE A 135 -1.41 19.76 -16.78
C ILE A 135 -2.22 18.48 -16.97
N PHE A 136 -3.51 18.58 -17.34
CA PHE A 136 -4.37 17.42 -17.54
C PHE A 136 -3.74 16.39 -18.48
N GLY A 137 -3.65 15.15 -18.00
CA GLY A 137 -3.06 14.01 -18.72
C GLY A 137 -1.54 14.08 -18.96
N LYS A 138 -0.83 15.08 -18.41
CA LYS A 138 0.61 15.28 -18.61
C LYS A 138 1.41 14.82 -17.40
N ARG A 139 2.65 14.38 -17.62
CA ARG A 139 3.55 13.95 -16.53
C ARG A 139 4.31 15.13 -15.95
N MET A 140 4.60 16.12 -16.79
CA MET A 140 5.21 17.38 -16.38
C MET A 140 4.68 18.57 -17.20
N LEU A 141 5.05 19.78 -16.76
CA LEU A 141 4.80 21.01 -17.51
C LEU A 141 5.96 22.01 -17.35
N LYS A 142 6.53 22.45 -18.47
CA LYS A 142 7.58 23.47 -18.52
C LYS A 142 7.01 24.81 -18.98
N PHE A 143 7.15 25.84 -18.16
CA PHE A 143 6.88 27.23 -18.51
C PHE A 143 8.16 27.85 -19.09
N GLU A 144 8.14 28.14 -20.38
CA GLU A 144 9.23 28.81 -21.11
C GLU A 144 9.04 30.33 -21.02
N VAL A 145 9.97 31.01 -20.34
CA VAL A 145 9.88 32.44 -20.05
C VAL A 145 10.80 33.23 -20.97
N PHE A 146 10.25 34.10 -21.81
CA PHE A 146 10.99 34.75 -22.90
C PHE A 146 11.70 36.05 -22.48
N ASP A 147 11.12 36.82 -21.54
CA ASP A 147 11.58 38.18 -21.19
C ASP A 147 12.47 38.25 -19.94
N TYR A 148 12.46 37.21 -19.11
CA TYR A 148 13.00 37.24 -17.75
C TYR A 148 13.97 36.08 -17.49
N ASP A 149 15.13 36.35 -16.86
CA ASP A 149 16.10 35.31 -16.51
C ASP A 149 15.70 34.60 -15.20
N ILE A 150 14.79 33.64 -15.35
CA ILE A 150 14.18 32.88 -14.26
C ILE A 150 14.56 31.40 -14.33
N SER A 151 14.71 30.79 -13.16
CA SER A 151 14.83 29.35 -13.03
C SER A 151 14.32 28.88 -11.67
N PHE A 152 13.28 28.08 -11.66
CA PHE A 152 12.88 27.27 -10.50
C PHE A 152 12.03 26.09 -10.95
N SER A 153 11.89 25.09 -10.09
CA SER A 153 11.06 23.93 -10.35
C SER A 153 10.23 23.55 -9.14
N THR A 154 9.14 22.86 -9.42
CA THR A 154 8.41 22.03 -8.46
C THR A 154 8.74 20.56 -8.76
N ARG A 155 8.01 19.61 -8.19
CA ARG A 155 8.29 18.19 -8.45
C ARG A 155 7.83 17.73 -9.83
N THR A 156 6.90 18.46 -10.46
CA THR A 156 6.30 18.14 -11.76
C THR A 156 6.26 19.31 -12.73
N MET A 157 6.59 20.54 -12.30
CA MET A 157 6.62 21.71 -13.17
C MET A 157 7.95 22.45 -13.10
N ALA A 158 8.28 23.24 -14.13
CA ALA A 158 9.45 24.11 -14.13
C ALA A 158 9.16 25.45 -14.81
N PHE A 159 9.81 26.51 -14.35
CA PHE A 159 9.81 27.83 -14.98
C PHE A 159 11.25 28.16 -15.37
N GLU A 160 11.52 28.28 -16.66
CA GLU A 160 12.89 28.41 -17.16
C GLU A 160 12.97 29.39 -18.35
N SER A 161 14.00 30.22 -18.34
CA SER A 161 14.34 31.15 -19.43
C SER A 161 15.14 30.52 -20.57
N SER A 162 15.69 29.32 -20.35
CA SER A 162 16.54 28.62 -21.31
C SER A 162 15.79 27.50 -22.01
N GLU A 163 15.73 27.57 -23.34
CA GLU A 163 15.17 26.50 -24.19
C GLU A 163 15.91 25.17 -24.01
N ASN A 164 17.22 25.23 -23.73
CA ASN A 164 18.08 24.06 -23.58
C ASN A 164 18.07 23.43 -22.18
N ALA A 165 17.42 24.08 -21.20
CA ALA A 165 17.32 23.52 -19.87
C ALA A 165 16.39 22.30 -19.89
N ILE A 166 16.91 21.16 -19.44
CA ILE A 166 16.15 19.90 -19.39
C ILE A 166 15.56 19.80 -17.99
N PHE A 167 14.23 19.80 -17.93
CA PHE A 167 13.51 19.49 -16.71
C PHE A 167 13.17 18.00 -16.68
N THR A 168 13.49 17.34 -15.57
CA THR A 168 13.08 15.97 -15.29
C THR A 168 12.24 15.99 -14.00
N PRO A 169 10.99 15.49 -14.04
CA PRO A 169 10.15 15.48 -12.86
C PRO A 169 10.76 14.55 -11.79
N LYS A 170 10.64 14.95 -10.52
CA LYS A 170 11.18 14.17 -9.38
C LYS A 170 10.35 12.94 -9.06
N ILE A 171 9.08 12.94 -9.48
CA ILE A 171 8.11 11.87 -9.20
C ILE A 171 7.38 11.47 -10.48
N ASP A 172 6.81 10.27 -10.49
CA ASP A 172 5.79 9.92 -11.46
C ASP A 172 4.45 10.53 -11.04
N ARG A 173 4.06 11.62 -11.70
CA ARG A 173 2.81 12.34 -11.43
C ARG A 173 1.58 11.44 -11.54
N ASN A 174 1.52 10.56 -12.54
CA ASN A 174 0.37 9.69 -12.76
C ASN A 174 0.24 8.66 -11.64
N GLN A 175 1.36 8.05 -11.23
CA GLN A 175 1.37 7.14 -10.09
C GLN A 175 0.92 7.84 -8.80
N ARG A 176 1.40 9.08 -8.57
CA ARG A 176 1.01 9.87 -7.40
C ARG A 176 -0.47 10.24 -7.42
N LEU A 177 -1.00 10.61 -8.58
CA LEU A 177 -2.41 10.92 -8.78
C LEU A 177 -3.29 9.71 -8.48
N HIS A 178 -2.92 8.52 -8.98
CA HIS A 178 -3.62 7.28 -8.66
C HIS A 178 -3.59 6.96 -7.16
N ALA A 179 -2.42 7.04 -6.53
CA ALA A 179 -2.31 6.82 -5.08
C ALA A 179 -3.19 7.77 -4.27
N CYS A 180 -3.26 9.04 -4.68
CA CYS A 180 -4.14 10.04 -4.07
C CYS A 180 -5.63 9.67 -4.20
N ARG A 181 -6.06 9.25 -5.41
CA ARG A 181 -7.43 8.81 -5.69
C ARG A 181 -7.85 7.59 -4.85
N ASP A 182 -6.94 6.64 -4.67
CA ASP A 182 -7.22 5.42 -3.94
C ASP A 182 -7.25 5.63 -2.42
N THR A 183 -6.62 6.70 -1.92
CA THR A 183 -6.40 6.93 -0.48
C THR A 183 -7.30 8.01 0.10
N ALA A 184 -7.63 9.06 -0.65
CA ALA A 184 -8.36 10.22 -0.17
C ALA A 184 -9.56 10.54 -1.06
N TYR A 185 -10.67 10.94 -0.44
CA TYR A 185 -11.90 11.26 -1.16
C TYR A 185 -12.02 12.78 -1.41
N PHE A 186 -11.51 13.24 -2.55
CA PHE A 186 -11.62 14.64 -2.97
C PHE A 186 -12.82 14.86 -3.89
N TYR A 187 -13.85 15.56 -3.41
CA TYR A 187 -15.11 15.75 -4.18
C TYR A 187 -14.93 16.51 -5.50
N ASN A 188 -13.91 17.38 -5.60
CA ASN A 188 -13.68 18.19 -6.80
C ASN A 188 -12.69 17.54 -7.79
N MET A 189 -12.29 16.28 -7.57
CA MET A 189 -11.23 15.61 -8.35
C MET A 189 -11.45 15.65 -9.87
N ASP A 190 -12.70 15.55 -10.32
CA ASP A 190 -13.05 15.58 -11.75
C ASP A 190 -12.79 16.94 -12.41
N THR A 191 -12.73 18.00 -11.62
CA THR A 191 -12.55 19.39 -12.09
C THR A 191 -11.20 20.00 -11.69
N LEU A 192 -10.53 19.41 -10.69
CA LEU A 192 -9.29 19.89 -10.09
C LEU A 192 -8.28 18.73 -10.00
N GLU A 193 -7.80 18.26 -11.14
CA GLU A 193 -6.82 17.18 -11.25
C GLU A 193 -5.38 17.72 -11.05
N VAL A 194 -5.14 18.29 -9.87
CA VAL A 194 -3.85 18.85 -9.45
C VAL A 194 -3.40 18.26 -8.11
N LEU A 195 -2.09 18.22 -7.92
CA LEU A 195 -1.43 17.63 -6.77
C LEU A 195 -0.62 18.68 -6.01
N PRO A 196 -0.35 18.48 -4.71
CA PRO A 196 0.62 19.30 -3.99
C PRO A 196 1.98 19.31 -4.67
N ASP A 197 2.42 18.19 -5.25
CA ASP A 197 3.69 18.07 -5.97
C ASP A 197 3.82 19.03 -7.16
N ASP A 198 2.68 19.45 -7.72
CA ASP A 198 2.66 20.45 -8.80
C ASP A 198 3.12 21.82 -8.28
N PHE A 199 2.95 22.12 -6.99
CA PHE A 199 3.22 23.44 -6.42
C PHE A 199 4.33 23.48 -5.36
N ILE A 200 4.75 22.34 -4.81
CA ILE A 200 5.88 22.28 -3.86
C ILE A 200 7.16 22.66 -4.59
N ILE A 201 7.70 23.84 -4.28
CA ILE A 201 8.94 24.36 -4.86
C ILE A 201 10.13 23.55 -4.35
N GLU A 202 11.03 23.18 -5.26
CA GLU A 202 12.21 22.37 -4.98
C GLU A 202 13.49 23.15 -5.29
N GLY A 203 14.51 22.98 -4.44
CA GLY A 203 15.83 23.57 -4.65
C GLY A 203 15.86 25.09 -4.54
N VAL A 204 16.82 25.71 -5.24
CA VAL A 204 17.03 27.16 -5.23
C VAL A 204 16.21 27.79 -6.34
N MET A 205 15.39 28.77 -5.96
CA MET A 205 14.63 29.61 -6.90
C MET A 205 15.45 30.83 -7.28
N ARG A 206 15.54 31.12 -8.57
CA ARG A 206 16.17 32.32 -9.12
C ARG A 206 15.10 33.17 -9.78
N ALA A 207 14.91 34.37 -9.25
CA ALA A 207 14.05 35.42 -9.83
C ALA A 207 12.55 35.02 -9.98
N GLY A 208 12.06 34.12 -9.12
CA GLY A 208 10.65 33.66 -9.11
C GLY A 208 9.87 33.98 -7.84
N ASP A 209 10.44 34.78 -6.93
CA ASP A 209 9.95 34.92 -5.55
C ASP A 209 8.52 35.49 -5.45
N CYS A 210 8.05 36.21 -6.47
CA CYS A 210 6.67 36.69 -6.53
C CYS A 210 5.63 35.56 -6.54
N LEU A 211 5.99 34.36 -7.02
CA LEU A 211 5.10 33.21 -7.07
C LEU A 211 5.21 32.30 -5.83
N ARG A 212 6.24 32.48 -4.98
CA ARG A 212 6.51 31.59 -3.83
C ARG A 212 5.32 31.47 -2.89
N THR A 213 4.78 32.61 -2.46
CA THR A 213 3.66 32.64 -1.51
C THR A 213 2.41 31.97 -2.08
N LEU A 214 2.13 32.19 -3.36
CA LEU A 214 1.00 31.56 -4.05
C LEU A 214 1.19 30.04 -4.11
N PHE A 215 2.35 29.58 -4.60
CA PHE A 215 2.65 28.16 -4.76
C PHE A 215 2.65 27.43 -3.41
N GLY A 216 3.28 28.00 -2.38
CA GLY A 216 3.26 27.45 -1.02
C GLY A 216 1.85 27.35 -0.44
N LYS A 217 0.98 28.34 -0.70
CA LYS A 217 -0.43 28.30 -0.32
C LYS A 217 -1.19 27.20 -1.05
N LEU A 218 -1.05 27.08 -2.38
CA LEU A 218 -1.70 26.04 -3.18
C LEU A 218 -1.25 24.64 -2.76
N ALA A 219 0.06 24.45 -2.57
CA ALA A 219 0.64 23.21 -2.07
C ALA A 219 0.06 22.81 -0.71
N THR A 220 -0.11 23.78 0.19
CA THR A 220 -0.67 23.53 1.53
C THR A 220 -2.15 23.17 1.49
N ILE A 221 -2.95 23.88 0.69
CA ILE A 221 -4.37 23.59 0.50
C ILE A 221 -4.56 22.16 -0.03
N LEU A 222 -3.81 21.80 -1.08
CA LEU A 222 -3.90 20.46 -1.65
C LEU A 222 -3.35 19.40 -0.69
N SER A 223 -2.31 19.73 0.10
CA SER A 223 -1.79 18.80 1.12
C SER A 223 -2.85 18.50 2.17
N LEU A 224 -3.59 19.53 2.63
CA LEU A 224 -4.74 19.34 3.52
C LEU A 224 -5.81 18.43 2.90
N VAL A 225 -6.14 18.67 1.61
CA VAL A 225 -7.13 17.86 0.87
C VAL A 225 -6.73 16.38 0.80
N TYR A 226 -5.50 16.09 0.40
CA TYR A 226 -5.06 14.70 0.21
C TYR A 226 -4.58 14.01 1.49
N VAL A 227 -4.26 14.75 2.56
CA VAL A 227 -4.04 14.15 3.88
C VAL A 227 -5.36 13.82 4.56
N ALA A 228 -6.46 14.50 4.25
CA ALA A 228 -7.76 14.27 4.86
C ALA A 228 -8.39 12.93 4.42
N THR A 229 -9.43 12.50 5.14
CA THR A 229 -10.25 11.35 4.71
C THR A 229 -11.13 11.76 3.53
N SER A 230 -11.79 12.91 3.65
CA SER A 230 -12.54 13.52 2.55
C SER A 230 -12.42 15.04 2.60
N ALA A 231 -12.49 15.68 1.45
CA ALA A 231 -12.40 17.13 1.35
C ALA A 231 -13.10 17.68 0.11
N SER A 232 -13.52 18.94 0.18
CA SER A 232 -14.05 19.72 -0.95
C SER A 232 -13.56 21.15 -0.90
N VAL A 233 -13.36 21.77 -2.05
CA VAL A 233 -12.93 23.16 -2.20
C VAL A 233 -14.02 23.92 -2.97
N ASN A 234 -14.39 25.09 -2.46
CA ASN A 234 -15.26 26.05 -3.14
C ASN A 234 -14.56 27.43 -3.24
N ASP A 235 -15.25 28.46 -3.72
CA ASP A 235 -14.66 29.80 -3.94
C ASP A 235 -14.21 30.52 -2.66
N LYS A 236 -14.71 30.12 -1.49
CA LYS A 236 -14.48 30.81 -0.21
C LYS A 236 -13.68 29.97 0.78
N SER A 237 -13.87 28.65 0.77
CA SER A 237 -13.38 27.78 1.83
C SER A 237 -13.05 26.36 1.35
N VAL A 238 -12.29 25.66 2.18
CA VAL A 238 -12.01 24.23 2.08
C VAL A 238 -12.72 23.53 3.22
N SER A 239 -13.61 22.60 2.88
CA SER A 239 -14.24 21.67 3.82
C SER A 239 -13.38 20.42 3.94
N ILE A 240 -13.05 20.04 5.17
CA ILE A 240 -12.14 18.93 5.46
C ILE A 240 -12.78 18.03 6.51
N GLN A 241 -12.75 16.73 6.26
CA GLN A 241 -13.10 15.71 7.24
C GLN A 241 -11.90 14.77 7.48
N ILE A 242 -11.57 14.58 8.75
CA ILE A 242 -10.55 13.62 9.20
C ILE A 242 -11.25 12.60 10.09
N SER A 243 -11.27 11.35 9.61
CA SER A 243 -11.87 10.20 10.29
C SER A 243 -10.77 9.30 10.83
N GLY A 244 -10.34 9.57 12.06
CA GLY A 244 -9.41 8.72 12.82
C GLY A 244 -10.10 8.08 14.03
N GLN A 245 -9.46 8.18 15.20
CA GLN A 245 -10.05 7.79 16.49
C GLN A 245 -11.35 8.55 16.81
N ARG A 246 -11.50 9.72 16.20
CA ARG A 246 -12.76 10.47 16.12
C ARG A 246 -12.89 11.09 14.74
N ILE A 247 -14.13 11.40 14.37
CA ILE A 247 -14.44 12.19 13.18
C ILE A 247 -14.36 13.67 13.56
N ALA A 248 -13.59 14.44 12.83
CA ALA A 248 -13.49 15.88 12.96
C ALA A 248 -13.75 16.54 11.61
N ASN A 249 -14.64 17.53 11.59
CA ASN A 249 -14.98 18.31 10.40
C ASN A 249 -14.50 19.75 10.59
N TYR A 250 -13.90 20.32 9.55
CA TYR A 250 -13.35 21.67 9.54
C TYR A 250 -13.80 22.40 8.29
N GLU A 251 -14.11 23.67 8.44
CA GLU A 251 -14.37 24.59 7.34
C GLU A 251 -13.34 25.71 7.44
N LEU A 252 -12.40 25.75 6.51
CA LEU A 252 -11.27 26.69 6.53
C LEU A 252 -11.45 27.74 5.44
N PRO A 253 -11.58 29.03 5.77
CA PRO A 253 -11.56 30.10 4.77
C PRO A 253 -10.24 30.07 3.98
N LEU A 254 -10.31 30.13 2.65
CA LEU A 254 -9.12 30.07 1.78
C LEU A 254 -8.11 31.18 2.10
N ASP A 255 -8.58 32.35 2.51
CA ASP A 255 -7.73 33.50 2.85
C ASP A 255 -6.92 33.29 4.13
N SER A 256 -7.39 32.42 5.04
CA SER A 256 -6.70 32.09 6.29
C SER A 256 -5.58 31.07 6.13
N ILE A 257 -5.50 30.41 4.97
CA ILE A 257 -4.51 29.38 4.69
C ILE A 257 -3.27 30.04 4.09
N HIS A 258 -2.13 29.84 4.75
CA HIS A 258 -0.81 30.24 4.29
C HIS A 258 0.05 29.01 4.02
N GLU A 259 1.25 29.23 3.48
CA GLU A 259 2.23 28.16 3.31
C GLU A 259 2.55 27.48 4.65
N ASN A 260 2.42 26.15 4.68
CA ASN A 260 2.73 25.33 5.84
C ASN A 260 3.45 24.05 5.40
N GLU A 261 4.78 24.08 5.51
CA GLU A 261 5.65 22.95 5.18
C GLU A 261 5.31 21.67 5.96
N LYS A 262 4.74 21.77 7.16
CA LYS A 262 4.39 20.58 7.97
C LYS A 262 3.31 19.76 7.29
N TRP A 263 2.30 20.40 6.73
CA TRP A 263 1.26 19.72 5.97
C TRP A 263 1.80 19.11 4.68
N GLN A 264 2.68 19.84 3.98
CA GLN A 264 3.36 19.34 2.79
C GLN A 264 4.25 18.12 3.10
N ASN A 265 4.90 18.11 4.27
CA ASN A 265 5.71 17.00 4.76
C ASN A 265 4.86 15.77 5.12
N ILE A 266 3.71 15.96 5.79
CA ILE A 266 2.77 14.87 6.09
C ILE A 266 2.26 14.26 4.79
N TYR A 267 1.80 15.09 3.84
CA TYR A 267 1.41 14.65 2.51
C TYR A 267 2.53 13.85 1.83
N THR A 268 3.72 14.43 1.74
CA THR A 268 4.87 13.80 1.09
C THR A 268 5.19 12.46 1.74
N TRP A 269 5.11 12.36 3.07
CA TRP A 269 5.39 11.12 3.78
C TRP A 269 4.33 10.04 3.56
N ILE A 270 3.04 10.39 3.49
CA ILE A 270 1.96 9.45 3.19
C ILE A 270 2.15 8.82 1.81
N TYR A 271 2.47 9.63 0.81
CA TYR A 271 2.51 9.21 -0.60
C TYR A 271 3.91 8.89 -1.14
N THR A 272 4.90 8.76 -0.26
CA THR A 272 6.25 8.31 -0.60
C THR A 272 6.58 7.06 0.20
N ASP A 273 6.92 5.98 -0.50
CA ASP A 273 7.30 4.66 0.04
C ASP A 273 6.25 3.97 0.93
N GLY A 274 6.17 2.64 0.91
CA GLY A 274 5.21 1.89 1.71
C GLY A 274 3.76 2.03 1.23
N ASN A 275 2.80 1.56 2.05
CA ASN A 275 1.38 1.60 1.71
C ASN A 275 0.76 2.96 2.11
N PRO A 276 0.26 3.78 1.15
CA PRO A 276 -0.31 5.09 1.45
C PRO A 276 -1.56 5.03 2.32
N THR A 277 -2.39 3.99 2.17
CA THR A 277 -3.62 3.81 2.95
C THR A 277 -3.32 3.62 4.44
N ASP A 278 -2.38 2.73 4.78
CA ASP A 278 -1.95 2.51 6.17
C ASP A 278 -1.40 3.80 6.78
N LYS A 279 -0.55 4.51 6.03
CA LYS A 279 0.04 5.78 6.45
C LYS A 279 -1.00 6.88 6.65
N ALA A 280 -1.98 6.98 5.76
CA ALA A 280 -3.08 7.94 5.88
C ALA A 280 -3.93 7.65 7.11
N LEU A 281 -4.33 6.39 7.34
CA LEU A 281 -5.11 5.99 8.52
C LEU A 281 -4.40 6.32 9.84
N ILE A 282 -3.09 6.06 9.90
CA ILE A 282 -2.27 6.39 11.08
C ILE A 282 -2.15 7.91 11.24
N SER A 283 -2.00 8.64 10.14
CA SER A 283 -2.00 10.11 10.16
C SER A 283 -3.33 10.67 10.66
N HIS A 284 -4.46 10.16 10.18
CA HIS A 284 -5.80 10.54 10.64
C HIS A 284 -5.98 10.27 12.13
N ASN A 285 -5.52 9.13 12.64
CA ASN A 285 -5.58 8.79 14.05
C ASN A 285 -4.81 9.79 14.93
N VAL A 286 -3.58 10.13 14.57
CA VAL A 286 -2.77 11.07 15.35
C VAL A 286 -3.32 12.50 15.23
N ILE A 287 -3.62 12.97 14.01
CA ILE A 287 -4.13 14.32 13.77
C ILE A 287 -5.48 14.52 14.46
N SER A 288 -6.40 13.55 14.34
CA SER A 288 -7.73 13.65 14.97
C SER A 288 -7.61 13.79 16.50
N LEU A 289 -6.67 13.11 17.15
CA LEU A 289 -6.42 13.26 18.59
C LEU A 289 -5.80 14.62 18.96
N HIS A 290 -4.81 15.07 18.19
CA HIS A 290 -4.09 16.32 18.45
C HIS A 290 -4.98 17.56 18.28
N CYS A 291 -5.72 17.64 17.17
CA CYS A 291 -6.60 18.76 16.85
C CYS A 291 -7.88 18.80 17.73
N LYS A 292 -7.87 18.13 18.89
CA LYS A 292 -8.87 18.30 19.96
C LYS A 292 -8.65 19.58 20.73
N PHE A 293 -7.39 19.99 20.84
CA PHE A 293 -6.97 21.09 21.71
C PHE A 293 -6.37 22.26 20.93
N VAL A 294 -6.13 22.07 19.62
CA VAL A 294 -5.48 23.03 18.73
C VAL A 294 -6.25 23.10 17.41
N THR A 295 -6.24 24.27 16.78
CA THR A 295 -6.71 24.51 15.42
C THR A 295 -5.99 23.60 14.42
N LEU A 296 -6.65 23.26 13.31
CA LEU A 296 -6.09 22.34 12.31
C LEU A 296 -4.81 22.88 11.66
N LEU A 297 -4.74 24.20 11.44
CA LEU A 297 -3.61 24.84 10.77
C LEU A 297 -2.36 24.93 11.65
N ASP A 298 -2.50 24.93 12.98
CA ASP A 298 -1.41 25.13 13.93
C ASP A 298 -0.81 23.81 14.43
N LEU A 299 -0.54 22.87 13.51
CA LEU A 299 0.20 21.64 13.86
C LEU A 299 1.61 21.98 14.34
N ASP A 300 2.02 21.42 15.47
CA ASP A 300 3.42 21.48 15.90
C ASP A 300 4.28 20.42 15.18
N SER A 301 5.60 20.48 15.35
CA SER A 301 6.50 19.46 14.79
C SER A 301 6.36 18.11 15.49
N ALA A 302 5.84 18.07 16.73
CA ALA A 302 5.65 16.84 17.48
C ALA A 302 4.56 15.96 16.85
N VAL A 303 3.53 16.53 16.20
CA VAL A 303 2.53 15.76 15.47
C VAL A 303 3.15 14.91 14.37
N PHE A 304 4.02 15.47 13.54
CA PHE A 304 4.65 14.72 12.45
C PHE A 304 5.57 13.61 12.98
N GLU A 305 6.33 13.86 14.04
CA GLU A 305 7.14 12.82 14.71
C GLU A 305 6.27 11.73 15.35
N ALA A 306 5.13 12.10 15.91
CA ALA A 306 4.16 11.16 16.47
C ALA A 306 3.55 10.27 15.38
N ILE A 307 3.21 10.82 14.22
CA ILE A 307 2.75 10.04 13.04
C ILE A 307 3.78 8.98 12.66
N LYS A 308 5.04 9.39 12.48
CA LYS A 308 6.14 8.47 12.10
C LYS A 308 6.36 7.39 13.16
N THR A 309 6.31 7.76 14.43
CA THR A 309 6.51 6.82 15.55
C THR A 309 5.36 5.82 15.64
N ASN A 310 4.10 6.25 15.48
CA ASN A 310 2.95 5.35 15.45
C ASN A 310 3.01 4.38 14.27
N TYR A 311 3.48 4.83 13.10
CA TYR A 311 3.70 3.95 11.95
C TYR A 311 4.78 2.90 12.20
N ASN A 312 5.91 3.29 12.80
CA ASN A 312 6.96 2.35 13.18
C ASN A 312 6.47 1.33 14.23
N LEU A 313 5.64 1.75 15.18
CA LEU A 313 5.01 0.83 16.15
C LEU A 313 4.04 -0.14 15.47
N TYR A 314 3.23 0.33 14.52
CA TYR A 314 2.35 -0.51 13.72
C TYR A 314 3.14 -1.58 12.97
N LEU A 315 4.21 -1.20 12.26
CA LEU A 315 5.09 -2.15 11.56
C LEU A 315 5.70 -3.18 12.53
N ARG A 316 6.22 -2.73 13.68
CA ARG A 316 6.81 -3.61 14.69
C ARG A 316 5.79 -4.58 15.28
N ASN A 317 4.58 -4.11 15.57
CA ASN A 317 3.49 -4.94 16.11
C ASN A 317 3.05 -5.99 15.09
N ASN A 318 2.95 -5.64 13.81
CA ASN A 318 2.60 -6.60 12.75
C ASN A 318 3.68 -7.69 12.62
N VAL A 319 4.96 -7.31 12.65
CA VAL A 319 6.07 -8.28 12.66
C VAL A 319 6.01 -9.16 13.92
N GLN A 320 5.71 -8.57 15.08
CA GLN A 320 5.60 -9.32 16.33
C GLN A 320 4.45 -10.34 16.30
N GLN A 321 3.26 -9.94 15.81
CA GLN A 321 2.12 -10.83 15.63
C GLN A 321 2.45 -12.01 14.70
N TYR A 322 3.18 -11.74 13.61
CA TYR A 322 3.66 -12.78 12.71
C TYR A 322 4.63 -13.75 13.39
N LEU A 323 5.59 -13.25 14.18
CA LEU A 323 6.52 -14.08 14.94
C LEU A 323 5.82 -14.89 16.03
N ASP A 324 4.82 -14.32 16.69
CA ASP A 324 4.03 -15.02 17.72
C ASP A 324 3.19 -16.13 17.08
N MET A 325 2.58 -15.90 15.91
CA MET A 325 1.92 -16.94 15.12
C MET A 325 2.87 -18.09 14.80
N LYS A 326 4.10 -17.80 14.30
CA LYS A 326 5.12 -18.83 14.05
C LYS A 326 5.47 -19.61 15.31
N ARG A 327 5.61 -18.94 16.46
CA ARG A 327 5.91 -19.59 17.74
C ARG A 327 4.76 -20.50 18.19
N ASP A 328 3.52 -20.08 18.02
CA ASP A 328 2.36 -20.87 18.43
C ASP A 328 2.15 -22.10 17.54
N ILE A 329 2.45 -22.01 16.22
CA ILE A 329 2.55 -23.19 15.35
C ILE A 329 3.60 -24.16 15.87
N ALA A 330 4.82 -23.68 16.19
CA ALA A 330 5.89 -24.53 16.71
C ALA A 330 5.50 -25.20 18.04
N LYS A 331 4.89 -24.46 18.98
CA LYS A 331 4.37 -25.03 20.23
C LYS A 331 3.30 -26.09 19.99
N PHE A 332 2.39 -25.87 19.05
CA PHE A 332 1.39 -26.86 18.70
C PHE A 332 2.04 -28.13 18.14
N ILE A 333 3.00 -28.02 17.23
CA ILE A 333 3.74 -29.15 16.68
C ILE A 333 4.47 -29.90 17.79
N GLN A 334 5.17 -29.20 18.69
CA GLN A 334 5.83 -29.80 19.86
C GLN A 334 4.83 -30.55 20.75
N ASN A 335 3.66 -29.98 21.02
CA ASN A 335 2.61 -30.62 21.81
C ASN A 335 2.05 -31.88 21.12
N VAL A 336 1.88 -31.84 19.79
CA VAL A 336 1.46 -33.00 19.00
C VAL A 336 2.52 -34.10 19.07
N VAL A 337 3.78 -33.76 18.84
CA VAL A 337 4.92 -34.69 18.88
C VAL A 337 5.04 -35.33 20.26
N ALA A 338 5.01 -34.54 21.34
CA ALA A 338 5.05 -35.04 22.71
C ALA A 338 3.90 -36.02 22.99
N ARG A 339 2.66 -35.64 22.63
CA ARG A 339 1.48 -36.49 22.83
C ARG A 339 1.55 -37.79 22.04
N VAL A 340 2.11 -37.78 20.83
CA VAL A 340 2.35 -39.00 20.03
C VAL A 340 3.40 -39.89 20.68
N GLY A 341 4.48 -39.30 21.22
CA GLY A 341 5.49 -40.02 22.00
C GLY A 341 4.90 -40.71 23.23
N ASP A 342 4.05 -40.01 23.99
CA ASP A 342 3.39 -40.54 25.18
C ASP A 342 2.50 -41.76 24.89
N TYR A 343 1.91 -41.84 23.70
CA TYR A 343 1.06 -42.98 23.34
C TYR A 343 1.83 -44.31 23.29
N ALA A 344 3.11 -44.30 22.93
CA ALA A 344 3.93 -45.52 22.93
C ALA A 344 4.20 -46.01 24.36
N VAL A 345 4.45 -45.07 25.27
CA VAL A 345 4.62 -45.35 26.71
C VAL A 345 3.31 -45.77 27.36
N ALA A 346 2.17 -45.25 26.88
CA ALA A 346 0.85 -45.60 27.40
C ALA A 346 0.53 -47.10 27.24
N ILE A 347 0.92 -47.75 26.14
CA ILE A 347 0.76 -49.22 26.01
C ILE A 347 1.58 -49.95 27.06
N LEU A 348 2.83 -49.55 27.28
CA LEU A 348 3.69 -50.16 28.28
C LEU A 348 3.10 -50.03 29.70
N GLU A 349 2.55 -48.87 30.06
CA GLU A 349 1.90 -48.68 31.36
C GLU A 349 0.63 -49.53 31.51
N LYS A 350 -0.18 -49.65 30.44
CA LYS A 350 -1.36 -50.54 30.43
C LYS A 350 -0.97 -52.01 30.56
N PHE A 351 0.14 -52.42 29.92
CA PHE A 351 0.71 -53.75 30.03
C PHE A 351 1.21 -54.05 31.45
N LYS A 352 2.01 -53.16 32.06
CA LYS A 352 2.46 -53.28 33.45
C LYS A 352 1.27 -53.42 34.42
N GLY A 353 0.25 -52.60 34.24
CA GLY A 353 -0.97 -52.66 35.05
C GLY A 353 -1.70 -54.01 34.90
N ASN A 354 -1.76 -54.55 33.68
CA ASN A 354 -2.33 -55.88 33.46
C ASN A 354 -1.49 -56.99 34.11
N LEU A 355 -0.15 -56.92 34.06
CA LEU A 355 0.72 -57.85 34.78
C LEU A 355 0.49 -57.83 36.29
N ILE A 356 0.40 -56.64 36.89
CA ILE A 356 0.11 -56.49 38.32
C ILE A 356 -1.25 -57.11 38.66
N ALA A 357 -2.26 -56.91 37.81
CA ALA A 357 -3.58 -57.51 37.99
C ALA A 357 -3.54 -59.04 37.92
N ILE A 358 -2.77 -59.61 36.97
CA ILE A 358 -2.55 -61.06 36.86
C ILE A 358 -1.85 -61.60 38.10
N PHE A 359 -0.75 -60.98 38.53
CA PHE A 359 -0.03 -61.42 39.73
C PHE A 359 -0.88 -61.28 40.99
N GLY A 360 -1.64 -60.18 41.14
CA GLY A 360 -2.54 -59.98 42.27
C GLY A 360 -3.66 -61.02 42.31
N PHE A 361 -4.22 -61.38 41.15
CA PHE A 361 -5.20 -62.45 41.03
C PHE A 361 -4.59 -63.81 41.40
N LEU A 362 -3.45 -64.18 40.80
CA LEU A 362 -2.77 -65.44 41.10
C LEU A 362 -2.36 -65.53 42.58
N PHE A 363 -1.84 -64.46 43.16
CA PHE A 363 -1.49 -64.40 44.58
C PHE A 363 -2.71 -64.61 45.48
N THR A 364 -3.84 -63.97 45.16
CA THR A 364 -5.10 -64.14 45.90
C THR A 364 -5.60 -65.59 45.82
N VAL A 365 -5.54 -66.20 44.63
CA VAL A 365 -5.94 -67.60 44.41
C VAL A 365 -5.06 -68.55 45.22
N VAL A 366 -3.73 -68.35 45.19
CA VAL A 366 -2.77 -69.18 45.94
C VAL A 366 -2.94 -68.99 47.46
N LEU A 367 -3.04 -67.75 47.94
CA LEU A 367 -3.19 -67.43 49.37
C LEU A 367 -4.48 -68.03 49.95
N THR A 368 -5.60 -67.93 49.23
CA THR A 368 -6.89 -68.47 49.66
C THR A 368 -6.85 -70.01 49.78
N LYS A 369 -5.99 -70.68 49.00
CA LYS A 369 -5.88 -72.15 48.99
C LYS A 369 -4.84 -72.68 49.97
N ILE A 370 -3.75 -71.95 50.23
CA ILE A 370 -2.76 -72.29 51.26
C ILE A 370 -3.39 -72.32 52.67
N GLY A 371 -4.40 -71.47 52.92
CA GLY A 371 -5.13 -71.48 54.20
C GLY A 371 -5.98 -72.73 54.46
N GLY A 372 -6.15 -73.64 53.47
CA GLY A 372 -7.05 -74.80 53.58
C GLY A 372 -6.54 -76.14 53.06
N ALA A 373 -5.36 -76.23 52.43
CA ALA A 373 -4.87 -77.45 51.78
C ALA A 373 -3.41 -77.78 52.14
N GLN A 374 -3.12 -79.04 52.49
CA GLN A 374 -1.79 -79.52 52.93
C GLN A 374 -0.91 -80.08 51.79
N LYS A 375 -1.41 -80.14 50.53
CA LYS A 375 -0.66 -80.64 49.35
C LYS A 375 -0.81 -79.73 48.12
N TRP A 376 0.25 -79.62 47.32
CA TRP A 376 0.29 -78.78 46.10
C TRP A 376 -0.79 -79.14 45.06
N ASP A 377 -1.16 -80.42 44.94
CA ASP A 377 -2.19 -80.89 43.99
C ASP A 377 -3.61 -80.38 44.31
N GLU A 378 -3.87 -79.91 45.53
CA GLU A 378 -5.17 -79.36 45.96
C GLU A 378 -5.30 -77.85 45.64
N ILE A 379 -4.21 -77.18 45.30
CA ILE A 379 -4.20 -75.74 44.97
C ILE A 379 -4.70 -75.52 43.53
N PHE A 380 -4.27 -76.36 42.58
CA PHE A 380 -4.65 -76.31 41.17
C PHE A 380 -5.77 -77.30 40.81
N THR A 381 -6.93 -77.15 41.46
CA THR A 381 -8.13 -77.91 41.07
C THR A 381 -8.65 -77.50 39.68
N ARG A 382 -9.39 -78.38 39.01
CA ARG A 382 -9.99 -78.13 37.68
C ARG A 382 -10.81 -76.83 37.64
N HIS A 383 -11.55 -76.52 38.70
CA HIS A 383 -12.34 -75.28 38.80
C HIS A 383 -11.46 -74.03 38.95
N THR A 384 -10.34 -74.12 39.69
CA THR A 384 -9.37 -73.03 39.81
C THR A 384 -8.72 -72.73 38.46
N ILE A 385 -8.34 -73.77 37.70
CA ILE A 385 -7.73 -73.63 36.37
C ILE A 385 -8.69 -72.91 35.40
N TYR A 386 -9.98 -73.27 35.40
CA TYR A 386 -10.99 -72.61 34.58
C TYR A 386 -11.16 -71.11 34.89
N LEU A 387 -11.10 -70.73 36.17
CA LEU A 387 -11.13 -69.33 36.57
C LEU A 387 -9.88 -68.56 36.09
N ILE A 388 -8.71 -69.18 36.15
CA ILE A 388 -7.46 -68.59 35.64
C ILE A 388 -7.54 -68.41 34.11
N GLU A 389 -8.01 -69.41 33.37
CA GLU A 389 -8.15 -69.33 31.91
C GLU A 389 -9.13 -68.22 31.48
N ILE A 390 -10.30 -68.10 32.13
CA ILE A 390 -11.25 -67.02 31.87
C ILE A 390 -10.63 -65.64 32.15
N PHE A 391 -9.85 -65.51 33.23
CA PHE A 391 -9.18 -64.26 33.58
C PHE A 391 -8.09 -63.87 32.55
N VAL A 392 -7.32 -64.85 32.08
CA VAL A 392 -6.30 -64.64 31.03
C VAL A 392 -6.98 -64.27 29.69
N LEU A 393 -8.10 -64.90 29.36
CA LEU A 393 -8.90 -64.56 28.18
C LEU A 393 -9.48 -63.13 28.28
N GLY A 394 -9.97 -62.74 29.46
CA GLY A 394 -10.37 -61.36 29.74
C GLY A 394 -9.21 -60.36 29.58
N SER A 395 -8.00 -60.74 29.98
CA SER A 395 -6.79 -59.93 29.79
C SER A 395 -6.40 -59.79 28.31
N LEU A 396 -6.59 -60.84 27.49
CA LEU A 396 -6.43 -60.75 26.04
C LEU A 396 -7.42 -59.78 25.42
N VAL A 397 -8.70 -59.84 25.81
CA VAL A 397 -9.72 -58.88 25.33
C VAL A 397 -9.37 -57.45 25.73
N TYR A 398 -8.92 -57.24 26.98
CA TYR A 398 -8.46 -55.93 27.46
C TYR A 398 -7.28 -55.37 26.64
N MET A 399 -6.31 -56.23 26.28
CA MET A 399 -5.20 -55.86 25.40
C MET A 399 -5.70 -55.34 24.05
N PHE A 400 -6.64 -56.03 23.40
CA PHE A 400 -7.21 -55.59 22.12
C PHE A 400 -7.91 -54.23 22.22
N LEU A 401 -8.69 -54.00 23.30
CA LEU A 401 -9.35 -52.71 23.53
C LEU A 401 -8.34 -51.58 23.71
N CYS A 402 -7.25 -51.80 24.45
CA CYS A 402 -6.18 -50.81 24.64
C CYS A 402 -5.46 -50.47 23.32
N ILE A 403 -5.17 -51.48 22.49
CA ILE A 403 -4.54 -51.26 21.17
C ILE A 403 -5.47 -50.41 20.28
N PHE A 404 -6.76 -50.73 20.25
CA PHE A 404 -7.74 -49.97 19.47
C PHE A 404 -7.89 -48.53 19.97
N GLU A 405 -8.03 -48.33 21.28
CA GLU A 405 -8.16 -47.01 21.90
C GLU A 405 -6.97 -46.10 21.52
N ILE A 406 -5.75 -46.62 21.64
CA ILE A 406 -4.53 -45.84 21.37
C ILE A 406 -4.37 -45.60 19.87
N GLY A 407 -4.70 -46.58 19.02
CA GLY A 407 -4.74 -46.41 17.57
C GLY A 407 -5.72 -45.30 17.13
N TYR A 408 -6.89 -45.23 17.76
CA TYR A 408 -7.87 -44.17 17.52
C TYR A 408 -7.35 -42.80 17.96
N ARG A 409 -6.73 -42.70 19.14
CA ARG A 409 -6.11 -41.45 19.64
C ARG A 409 -4.99 -40.95 18.71
N LEU A 410 -4.17 -41.86 18.19
CA LEU A 410 -3.12 -41.54 17.21
C LEU A 410 -3.72 -40.96 15.91
N LYS A 411 -4.75 -41.61 15.36
CA LYS A 411 -5.44 -41.14 14.15
C LYS A 411 -6.07 -39.76 14.35
N LYS A 412 -6.76 -39.54 15.47
CA LYS A 412 -7.39 -38.25 15.80
C LYS A 412 -6.37 -37.13 15.95
N THR A 413 -5.21 -37.42 16.55
CA THR A 413 -4.12 -36.45 16.73
C THR A 413 -3.53 -36.05 15.37
N LYS A 414 -3.33 -37.01 14.46
CA LYS A 414 -2.88 -36.75 13.08
C LYS A 414 -3.85 -35.88 12.30
N GLN A 415 -5.16 -36.14 12.42
CA GLN A 415 -6.19 -35.32 11.78
C GLN A 415 -6.14 -33.87 12.28
N GLY A 416 -5.98 -33.65 13.59
CA GLY A 416 -5.84 -32.31 14.16
C GLY A 416 -4.62 -31.55 13.62
N TYR A 417 -3.51 -32.24 13.39
CA TYR A 417 -2.32 -31.65 12.75
C TYR A 417 -2.59 -31.23 11.30
N ILE A 418 -3.21 -32.10 10.50
CA ILE A 418 -3.53 -31.80 9.10
C ILE A 418 -4.51 -30.63 9.01
N GLN A 419 -5.55 -30.62 9.84
CA GLN A 419 -6.52 -29.52 9.89
C GLN A 419 -5.86 -28.19 10.26
N LEU A 420 -4.92 -28.19 11.22
CA LEU A 420 -4.19 -26.97 11.55
C LEU A 420 -3.36 -26.48 10.35
N LYS A 421 -2.66 -27.38 9.67
CA LYS A 421 -1.88 -27.07 8.47
C LYS A 421 -2.75 -26.48 7.36
N GLU A 422 -3.97 -26.99 7.18
CA GLU A 422 -4.94 -26.46 6.21
C GLU A 422 -5.45 -25.07 6.59
N ASN A 423 -5.79 -24.83 7.86
CA ASN A 423 -6.29 -23.53 8.32
C ASN A 423 -5.32 -22.36 8.09
N TYR A 424 -4.01 -22.63 8.02
CA TYR A 424 -3.00 -21.60 7.78
C TYR A 424 -2.62 -21.43 6.29
N LYS A 425 -3.19 -22.23 5.36
CA LYS A 425 -2.92 -22.08 3.92
C LYS A 425 -3.40 -20.75 3.32
N ASP A 426 -4.42 -20.13 3.91
CA ASP A 426 -4.95 -18.85 3.44
C ASP A 426 -4.13 -17.65 3.93
N VAL A 427 -3.25 -17.86 4.91
CA VAL A 427 -2.48 -16.80 5.57
C VAL A 427 -0.98 -16.89 5.27
N LEU A 428 -0.46 -18.11 5.13
CA LEU A 428 0.96 -18.38 4.90
C LEU A 428 1.19 -18.93 3.48
N THR A 429 2.33 -18.56 2.89
CA THR A 429 2.75 -19.14 1.62
C THR A 429 3.12 -20.62 1.76
N GLU A 430 3.05 -21.39 0.68
CA GLU A 430 3.41 -22.82 0.70
C GLU A 430 4.84 -23.08 1.21
N ALA A 431 5.78 -22.18 0.90
CA ALA A 431 7.17 -22.29 1.36
C ALA A 431 7.26 -22.12 2.89
N GLU A 432 6.57 -21.13 3.45
CA GLU A 432 6.53 -20.89 4.90
C GLU A 432 5.85 -22.04 5.64
N ILE A 433 4.82 -22.66 5.06
CA ILE A 433 4.16 -23.83 5.63
C ILE A 433 5.13 -25.01 5.65
N LYS A 434 5.87 -25.28 4.57
CA LYS A 434 6.86 -26.37 4.55
C LYS A 434 7.94 -26.18 5.60
N GLU A 435 8.44 -24.95 5.75
CA GLU A 435 9.43 -24.61 6.78
C GLU A 435 8.87 -24.78 8.19
N ALA A 436 7.71 -24.17 8.48
CA ALA A 436 7.09 -24.19 9.81
C ALA A 436 6.75 -25.62 10.28
N PHE A 437 6.31 -26.47 9.36
CA PHE A 437 5.97 -27.86 9.64
C PHE A 437 7.13 -28.84 9.43
N SER A 438 8.34 -28.35 9.11
CA SER A 438 9.53 -29.17 8.84
C SER A 438 9.26 -30.33 7.88
N ASP A 439 8.49 -30.05 6.83
CA ASP A 439 8.02 -31.03 5.83
C ASP A 439 7.35 -32.28 6.44
N ASP A 440 6.62 -32.10 7.54
CA ASP A 440 5.95 -33.14 8.33
C ASP A 440 6.89 -34.22 8.90
N LYS A 441 8.21 -34.05 8.76
CA LYS A 441 9.23 -35.03 9.15
C LYS A 441 9.17 -35.37 10.64
N LEU A 442 9.04 -34.35 11.49
CA LEU A 442 8.96 -34.50 12.94
C LEU A 442 7.76 -35.34 13.36
N LEU A 443 6.59 -35.10 12.76
CA LEU A 443 5.39 -35.89 13.04
C LEU A 443 5.55 -37.32 12.53
N HIS A 444 6.04 -37.49 11.30
CA HIS A 444 6.18 -38.80 10.66
C HIS A 444 7.18 -39.71 11.39
N ASP A 445 8.34 -39.17 11.79
CA ASP A 445 9.36 -39.91 12.52
C ASP A 445 8.87 -40.32 13.92
N THR A 446 8.15 -39.42 14.60
CA THR A 446 7.55 -39.71 15.91
C THR A 446 6.39 -40.70 15.80
N GLU A 447 5.52 -40.57 14.80
CA GLU A 447 4.42 -41.52 14.52
C GLU A 447 4.99 -42.91 14.23
N ARG A 448 6.05 -43.00 13.42
CA ARG A 448 6.74 -44.25 13.10
C ARG A 448 7.32 -44.87 14.36
N SER A 449 8.10 -44.12 15.15
CA SER A 449 8.69 -44.60 16.40
C SER A 449 7.61 -45.08 17.38
N ALA A 450 6.53 -44.30 17.53
CA ALA A 450 5.43 -44.64 18.42
C ALA A 450 4.72 -45.93 17.99
N LYS A 451 4.43 -46.11 16.70
CA LYS A 451 3.86 -47.36 16.18
C LYS A 451 4.76 -48.57 16.40
N HIS A 452 6.07 -48.43 16.17
CA HIS A 452 7.02 -49.53 16.42
C HIS A 452 7.06 -49.90 17.91
N GLY A 453 7.10 -48.92 18.81
CA GLY A 453 7.03 -49.15 20.25
C GLY A 453 5.71 -49.82 20.67
N MET A 454 4.58 -49.33 20.16
CA MET A 454 3.26 -49.91 20.41
C MET A 454 3.18 -51.37 19.98
N ILE A 455 3.65 -51.68 18.76
CA ILE A 455 3.66 -53.04 18.22
C ILE A 455 4.59 -53.93 19.05
N GLY A 456 5.80 -53.47 19.37
CA GLY A 456 6.75 -54.21 20.19
C GLY A 456 6.19 -54.59 21.56
N TRP A 457 5.61 -53.64 22.29
CA TRP A 457 4.98 -53.90 23.59
C TRP A 457 3.73 -54.77 23.49
N SER A 458 2.93 -54.61 22.43
CA SER A 458 1.75 -55.45 22.20
C SER A 458 2.12 -56.90 21.89
N ILE A 459 3.19 -57.12 21.10
CA ILE A 459 3.72 -58.47 20.82
C ILE A 459 4.26 -59.09 22.11
N ALA A 460 5.04 -58.36 22.90
CA ALA A 460 5.56 -58.84 24.18
C ALA A 460 4.42 -59.21 25.15
N TRP A 461 3.38 -58.38 25.24
CA TRP A 461 2.19 -58.63 26.04
C TRP A 461 1.43 -59.88 25.56
N GLY A 462 1.18 -59.98 24.25
CA GLY A 462 0.50 -61.14 23.65
C GLY A 462 1.27 -62.45 23.85
N LEU A 463 2.60 -62.44 23.61
CA LEU A 463 3.47 -63.60 23.83
C LEU A 463 3.45 -64.06 25.29
N LEU A 464 3.45 -63.13 26.24
CA LEU A 464 3.37 -63.47 27.66
C LEU A 464 2.03 -64.12 28.03
N LEU A 465 0.92 -63.59 27.51
CA LEU A 465 -0.41 -64.18 27.74
C LEU A 465 -0.53 -65.56 27.09
N VAL A 466 -0.02 -65.75 25.87
CA VAL A 466 0.01 -67.05 25.19
C VAL A 466 0.89 -68.04 25.93
N ALA A 467 2.08 -67.63 26.38
CA ALA A 467 2.96 -68.46 27.20
C ALA A 467 2.28 -68.88 28.50
N ALA A 468 1.53 -67.97 29.16
CA ALA A 468 0.76 -68.30 30.36
C ALA A 468 -0.31 -69.37 30.07
N ILE A 469 -1.03 -69.27 28.93
CA ILE A 469 -2.00 -70.29 28.50
C ILE A 469 -1.31 -71.64 28.26
N VAL A 470 -0.20 -71.66 27.53
CA VAL A 470 0.54 -72.90 27.22
C VAL A 470 1.09 -73.56 28.50
N ILE A 471 1.63 -72.76 29.43
CA ILE A 471 2.10 -73.29 30.72
C ILE A 471 0.95 -73.94 31.49
N ILE A 472 -0.22 -73.31 31.52
CA ILE A 472 -1.41 -73.87 32.16
C ILE A 472 -1.80 -75.19 31.47
N GLU A 473 -1.83 -75.24 30.13
CA GLU A 473 -2.27 -76.43 29.39
C GLU A 473 -1.29 -77.62 29.46
N VAL A 474 0.01 -77.37 29.49
CA VAL A 474 1.05 -78.41 29.43
C VAL A 474 1.46 -78.91 30.82
N PHE A 475 1.55 -78.04 31.82
CA PHE A 475 2.09 -78.39 33.13
C PHE A 475 1.04 -78.73 34.19
N THR A 476 -0.25 -78.53 33.92
CA THR A 476 -1.30 -78.98 34.85
C THR A 476 -1.76 -80.40 34.52
N THR A 477 -1.75 -81.29 35.53
CA THR A 477 -2.19 -82.70 35.41
C THR A 477 -3.67 -82.83 35.04
N ASN A 478 -4.46 -81.79 35.28
CA ASN A 478 -5.83 -81.66 34.81
C ASN A 478 -5.85 -80.87 33.50
N LYS A 479 -6.05 -81.53 32.35
CA LYS A 479 -6.23 -80.89 31.04
C LYS A 479 -7.13 -79.64 31.15
N GLY A 480 -6.61 -78.49 30.70
CA GLY A 480 -7.29 -77.19 30.72
C GLY A 480 -8.62 -77.16 29.95
N LEU A 481 -9.36 -76.05 30.05
CA LEU A 481 -10.72 -75.93 29.47
C LEU A 481 -10.69 -76.00 27.93
N ILE A 482 -9.64 -75.45 27.31
CA ILE A 482 -9.40 -75.49 25.86
C ILE A 482 -9.14 -76.93 25.37
N VAL A 483 -8.26 -77.68 26.04
CA VAL A 483 -7.98 -79.09 25.72
C VAL A 483 -9.20 -79.98 26.02
N TRP A 484 -9.99 -79.66 27.05
CA TRP A 484 -11.24 -80.35 27.35
C TRP A 484 -12.32 -80.08 26.29
N LEU A 485 -12.45 -78.84 25.81
CA LEU A 485 -13.35 -78.47 24.70
C LEU A 485 -12.91 -79.12 23.39
N TRP A 486 -11.61 -79.13 23.09
CA TRP A 486 -11.06 -79.74 21.87
C TRP A 486 -11.36 -81.24 21.80
N ASN A 487 -11.14 -81.97 22.89
CA ASN A 487 -11.44 -83.42 22.98
C ASN A 487 -12.95 -83.77 23.04
N LYS A 488 -13.83 -82.75 23.08
CA LYS A 488 -15.29 -82.94 23.11
C LYS A 488 -15.95 -82.52 21.80
N ILE A 489 -15.25 -81.71 20.99
CA ILE A 489 -15.70 -81.19 19.70
C ILE A 489 -15.08 -81.99 18.54
N PHE A 490 -13.88 -82.54 18.74
CA PHE A 490 -13.28 -83.63 17.95
C PHE A 490 -13.16 -84.88 18.83
#